data_AF-A0A6G2KUG1-F1
#
_entry.id   AF-A0A6G2KUG1-F1
#
_cell.length_a   1.000
_cell.length_b   1.000
_cell.length_c   1.000
_cell.angle_alpha   90.00
_cell.angle_beta   90.00
_cell.angle_gamma   90.00
#
_symmetry.space_group_name_H-M   'P 1'
#
loop_
_entity.id
_entity.type
_entity.pdbx_description
1 polymer ?
#
loop_
_entity_poly.entity_id
_entity_poly.type
_entity_poly.pdbx_seq_one_letter_code
_entity_poly.pdbx_strand_id
1 'polypeptide(L)'
;MSSKSQALSSVGPMRAMAANSKRMATELIEMNQRIDVFSQYLIEYYKQLTDTWTEAQKKVNLKIQDLPQDPEHFDAYKRVWIDIFDNDFTELFDSKSFGANYGKMVSEELELAKHWNNIASIILKSANLPNREELDEVYKELHELRRRVARLEASRRYDGA
;
A
#
# COMPACT_ATOMS: atom_id res chain seq x y z
N MET A 1 -22.64 12.61 29.12
CA MET A 1 -21.19 12.38 28.97
C MET A 1 -20.62 13.59 28.24
N SER A 2 -19.63 14.26 28.81
CA SER A 2 -19.08 15.53 28.31
C SER A 2 -18.32 15.30 27.01
N SER A 3 -18.88 15.72 25.87
CA SER A 3 -18.17 15.81 24.61
C SER A 3 -17.10 16.88 24.77
N LYS A 4 -15.84 16.47 24.96
CA LYS A 4 -14.72 17.41 24.91
C LYS A 4 -14.75 18.05 23.53
N SER A 5 -15.20 19.30 23.47
CA SER A 5 -14.99 20.19 22.33
C SER A 5 -13.50 20.12 22.00
N GLN A 6 -13.13 19.44 20.92
CA GLN A 6 -11.81 19.60 20.31
C GLN A 6 -11.75 21.05 19.83
N ALA A 7 -11.32 21.95 20.72
CA ALA A 7 -11.04 23.31 20.35
C ALA A 7 -9.95 23.25 19.30
N LEU A 8 -10.27 23.63 18.06
CA LEU A 8 -9.31 24.09 17.07
C LEU A 8 -8.36 25.02 17.83
N SER A 9 -7.11 24.61 18.04
CA SER A 9 -6.20 25.39 18.85
C SER A 9 -6.12 26.77 18.20
N SER A 10 -6.45 27.84 18.94
CA SER A 10 -6.49 29.23 18.47
C SER A 10 -5.11 29.81 18.11
N VAL A 11 -4.14 28.93 17.93
CA VAL A 11 -2.75 29.21 17.60
C VAL A 11 -2.65 29.21 16.08
N GLY A 12 -2.32 30.36 15.49
CA GLY A 12 -2.27 30.52 14.03
C GLY A 12 -1.35 29.47 13.34
N PRO A 13 -1.58 29.15 12.06
CA PRO A 13 -0.98 27.98 11.39
C PRO A 13 0.53 27.86 11.53
N MET A 14 1.24 28.99 11.44
CA MET A 14 2.71 29.03 11.58
C MET A 14 3.19 28.58 12.97
N ARG A 15 2.47 28.94 14.04
CA ARG A 15 2.81 28.52 15.40
C ARG A 15 2.43 27.06 15.66
N ALA A 16 1.32 26.59 15.09
CA ALA A 16 0.94 25.18 15.16
C ALA A 16 1.96 24.28 14.43
N MET A 17 2.41 24.68 13.24
CA MET A 17 3.50 24.02 12.51
C MET A 17 4.80 24.00 13.32
N ALA A 18 5.19 25.13 13.93
CA ALA A 18 6.38 25.19 14.77
C ALA A 18 6.29 24.23 15.96
N ALA A 19 5.13 24.14 16.61
CA ALA A 19 4.90 23.22 17.73
C ALA A 19 4.94 21.74 17.30
N ASN A 20 4.49 21.42 16.08
CA ASN A 20 4.47 20.07 15.53
C ASN A 20 5.76 19.66 14.80
N SER A 21 6.70 20.58 14.61
CA SER A 21 7.96 20.36 13.88
C SER A 21 8.75 19.15 14.36
N LYS A 22 8.86 18.96 15.68
CA LYS A 22 9.55 17.80 16.27
C LYS A 22 8.89 16.48 15.87
N ARG A 23 7.55 16.43 15.85
CA ARG A 23 6.81 15.23 15.47
C ARG A 23 7.01 14.92 13.99
N MET A 24 6.95 15.92 13.11
CA MET A 24 7.25 15.75 11.69
C MET A 24 8.68 15.27 11.46
N ALA A 25 9.65 15.82 12.20
CA ALA A 25 11.05 15.39 12.11
C ALA A 25 11.22 13.92 12.52
N THR A 26 10.53 13.47 13.58
CA THR A 26 10.53 12.05 13.97
C THR A 26 9.96 11.15 12.88
N GLU A 27 8.78 11.50 12.32
CA GLU A 27 8.18 10.74 11.21
C GLU A 27 9.13 10.65 10.00
N LEU A 28 9.83 11.74 9.65
CA LEU A 28 10.80 11.74 8.55
C LEU A 28 12.03 10.89 8.84
N ILE A 29 12.53 10.87 10.08
CA ILE A 29 13.67 10.03 10.48
C ILE A 29 13.28 8.55 10.37
N GLU A 30 12.12 8.18 10.92
CA GLU A 30 11.61 6.80 10.86
C GLU A 30 11.34 6.36 9.42
N MET A 31 10.76 7.25 8.60
CA MET A 31 10.53 6.99 7.18
C MET A 31 11.84 6.73 6.43
N ASN A 32 12.89 7.51 6.66
CA ASN A 32 14.20 7.28 6.03
C ASN A 32 14.77 5.90 6.41
N GLN A 33 14.71 5.53 7.69
CA GLN A 33 15.19 4.20 8.13
C GLN A 33 14.41 3.07 7.45
N ARG A 34 13.11 3.23 7.26
CA ARG A 34 12.28 2.25 6.56
C ARG A 34 12.53 2.22 5.05
N ILE A 35 12.83 3.35 4.43
CA ILE A 35 13.21 3.39 3.00
C ILE A 35 14.46 2.52 2.77
N ASP A 36 15.44 2.58 3.67
CA ASP A 36 16.65 1.75 3.56
C ASP A 36 16.31 0.25 3.63
N VAL A 37 15.47 -0.15 4.59
CA VAL A 37 15.03 -1.54 4.76
C VAL A 37 14.17 -2.00 3.57
N PHE A 38 13.21 -1.19 3.13
CA PHE A 38 12.40 -1.43 1.94
C PHE A 38 13.29 -1.66 0.71
N SER A 39 14.31 -0.82 0.52
CA SER A 39 15.23 -0.91 -0.61
C SER A 39 16.00 -2.23 -0.61
N GLN A 40 16.38 -2.76 0.56
CA GLN A 40 17.04 -4.07 0.66
C GLN A 40 16.13 -5.19 0.16
N TYR A 41 14.85 -5.22 0.59
CA TYR A 41 13.90 -6.23 0.13
C TYR A 41 13.53 -6.08 -1.35
N LEU A 42 13.48 -4.84 -1.85
CA LEU A 42 13.25 -4.55 -3.27
C LEU A 42 14.40 -5.05 -4.15
N ILE A 43 15.65 -4.84 -3.72
CA ILE A 43 16.83 -5.35 -4.42
C ILE A 43 16.80 -6.88 -4.46
N GLU A 44 16.50 -7.53 -3.35
CA GLU A 44 16.40 -8.99 -3.29
C GLU A 44 15.25 -9.52 -4.18
N TYR A 45 14.12 -8.81 -4.23
CA TYR A 45 13.00 -9.15 -5.11
C TYR A 45 13.42 -9.15 -6.59
N TYR A 46 14.08 -8.08 -7.03
CA TYR A 46 14.58 -8.01 -8.42
C TYR A 46 15.69 -9.00 -8.70
N LYS A 47 16.53 -9.29 -7.71
CA LYS A 47 17.56 -10.30 -7.83
C LYS A 47 16.95 -11.68 -8.09
N GLN A 48 15.97 -12.08 -7.28
CA GLN A 48 15.25 -13.34 -7.45
C GLN A 48 14.64 -13.48 -8.86
N LEU A 49 13.99 -12.41 -9.35
CA LEU A 49 13.45 -12.40 -10.72
C LEU A 49 14.53 -12.51 -11.80
N THR A 50 15.65 -11.80 -11.62
CA THR A 50 16.74 -11.76 -12.60
C THR A 50 17.50 -13.09 -12.64
N ASP A 51 17.71 -13.72 -11.49
CA ASP A 51 18.34 -15.02 -11.38
C ASP A 51 17.47 -16.08 -12.07
N THR A 52 16.16 -16.11 -11.78
CA THR A 52 15.20 -17.02 -12.46
C THR A 52 15.16 -16.77 -13.97
N TRP A 53 15.09 -15.51 -14.41
CA TRP A 53 15.15 -15.17 -15.82
C TRP A 53 16.43 -15.70 -16.49
N THR A 54 17.57 -15.52 -15.83
CA THR A 54 18.87 -15.93 -16.35
C THR A 54 18.97 -17.44 -16.50
N GLU A 55 18.50 -18.19 -15.50
CA GLU A 55 18.49 -19.66 -15.55
C GLU A 55 17.49 -20.20 -16.59
N ALA A 56 16.28 -19.62 -16.66
CA ALA A 56 15.30 -19.96 -17.69
C ALA A 56 15.86 -19.71 -19.11
N GLN A 57 16.50 -18.56 -19.33
CA GLN A 57 17.11 -18.24 -20.62
C GLN A 57 18.23 -19.22 -20.99
N LYS A 58 19.06 -19.64 -20.02
CA LYS A 58 20.09 -20.68 -20.25
C LYS A 58 19.45 -22.00 -20.67
N LYS A 59 18.40 -22.44 -19.98
CA LYS A 59 17.64 -23.66 -20.32
C LYS A 59 17.04 -23.58 -21.72
N VAL A 60 16.45 -22.43 -22.09
CA VAL A 60 15.94 -22.19 -23.44
C VAL A 60 17.07 -22.36 -24.44
N ASN A 61 18.18 -21.63 -24.29
CA ASN A 61 19.32 -21.65 -25.21
C ASN A 61 19.88 -23.05 -25.46
N LEU A 62 19.92 -23.91 -24.43
CA LEU A 62 20.34 -25.30 -24.57
C LEU A 62 19.34 -26.11 -25.40
N LYS A 63 18.04 -25.94 -25.14
CA LYS A 63 16.97 -26.71 -25.77
C LYS A 63 16.65 -26.28 -27.21
N ILE A 64 16.98 -25.05 -27.61
CA ILE A 64 16.82 -24.59 -29.00
C ILE A 64 17.78 -25.31 -29.95
N GLN A 65 18.95 -25.75 -29.46
CA GLN A 65 19.96 -26.42 -30.30
C GLN A 65 19.43 -27.73 -30.89
N ASP A 66 18.47 -28.35 -30.20
CA ASP A 66 17.85 -29.62 -30.60
C ASP A 66 16.61 -29.43 -31.50
N LEU A 67 16.19 -28.18 -31.77
CA LEU A 67 14.98 -27.91 -32.56
C LEU A 67 15.25 -28.02 -34.07
N PRO A 68 14.38 -28.74 -34.82
CA PRO A 68 14.43 -28.78 -36.27
C PRO A 68 14.35 -27.38 -36.88
N GLN A 69 15.17 -27.09 -37.88
CA GLN A 69 15.18 -25.84 -38.65
C GLN A 69 14.22 -25.93 -39.83
N ASP A 70 12.94 -26.18 -39.54
CA ASP A 70 11.87 -26.32 -40.52
C ASP A 70 10.90 -25.12 -40.47
N PRO A 71 9.86 -25.05 -41.31
CA PRO A 71 8.88 -23.94 -41.28
C PRO A 71 8.13 -23.80 -39.95
N GLU A 72 8.07 -24.85 -39.12
CA GLU A 72 7.44 -24.84 -37.79
C GLU A 72 8.42 -24.46 -36.67
N HIS A 73 9.70 -24.22 -36.99
CA HIS A 73 10.77 -23.91 -36.03
C HIS A 73 10.39 -22.81 -35.05
N PHE A 74 9.75 -21.74 -35.53
CA PHE A 74 9.36 -20.61 -34.69
C PHE A 74 8.25 -20.98 -33.69
N ASP A 75 7.31 -21.83 -34.08
CA ASP A 75 6.24 -22.31 -33.19
C ASP A 75 6.80 -23.29 -32.14
N ALA A 76 7.73 -24.15 -32.55
CA ALA A 76 8.42 -25.04 -31.63
C ALA A 76 9.29 -24.27 -30.63
N TYR A 77 10.01 -23.23 -31.07
CA TYR A 77 10.75 -22.32 -30.20
C TYR A 77 9.85 -21.64 -29.16
N LYS A 78 8.71 -21.07 -29.59
CA LYS A 78 7.77 -20.40 -28.67
C LYS A 78 7.27 -21.37 -27.59
N ARG A 79 6.92 -22.61 -27.95
CA ARG A 79 6.47 -23.62 -26.97
C ARG A 79 7.57 -23.91 -25.95
N VAL A 80 8.80 -24.16 -26.41
CA VAL A 80 9.95 -24.39 -25.52
C VAL A 80 10.19 -23.20 -24.60
N TRP A 81 10.12 -21.98 -25.13
CA TRP A 81 10.29 -20.75 -24.35
C TRP A 81 9.19 -20.60 -23.29
N ILE A 82 7.91 -20.72 -23.69
CA ILE A 82 6.77 -20.63 -22.76
C ILE A 82 6.90 -21.70 -21.68
N ASP A 83 7.10 -22.97 -22.05
CA ASP A 83 7.15 -24.07 -21.09
C ASP A 83 8.25 -23.88 -20.05
N ILE A 84 9.44 -23.42 -20.46
CA ILE A 84 10.55 -23.22 -19.54
C ILE A 84 10.28 -22.04 -18.60
N PHE A 85 9.87 -20.90 -19.16
CA PHE A 85 9.61 -19.72 -18.36
C PHE A 85 8.43 -19.91 -17.41
N ASP A 86 7.35 -20.54 -17.85
CA ASP A 86 6.17 -20.81 -17.03
C ASP A 86 6.53 -21.72 -15.84
N ASN A 87 7.27 -22.80 -16.08
CA ASN A 87 7.69 -23.71 -15.00
C ASN A 87 8.64 -23.02 -14.01
N ASP A 88 9.69 -22.34 -14.50
CA ASP A 88 10.70 -21.72 -13.64
C ASP A 88 10.13 -20.55 -12.81
N PHE A 89 9.23 -19.74 -13.39
CA PHE A 89 8.56 -18.68 -12.64
C PHE A 89 7.47 -19.20 -11.71
N THR A 90 6.76 -20.28 -12.07
CA THR A 90 5.84 -20.95 -11.14
C THR A 90 6.59 -21.44 -9.91
N GLU A 91 7.76 -22.10 -10.09
CA GLU A 91 8.59 -22.55 -8.98
C GLU A 91 9.10 -21.37 -8.13
N LEU A 92 9.52 -20.27 -8.76
CA LEU A 92 9.92 -19.06 -8.04
C LEU A 92 8.78 -18.53 -7.17
N PHE A 93 7.58 -18.38 -7.74
CA PHE A 93 6.43 -17.79 -7.05
C PHE A 93 5.87 -18.70 -5.95
N ASP A 94 5.98 -20.01 -6.11
CA ASP A 94 5.68 -20.99 -5.06
C ASP A 94 6.77 -21.07 -3.98
N SER A 95 7.94 -20.48 -4.21
CA SER A 95 9.04 -20.52 -3.27
C SER A 95 8.73 -19.71 -2.00
N LYS A 96 8.94 -20.34 -0.85
CA LYS A 96 8.77 -19.68 0.47
C LYS A 96 9.70 -18.47 0.63
N SER A 97 10.90 -18.51 0.04
CA SER A 97 11.86 -17.42 0.08
C SER A 97 11.39 -16.19 -0.68
N PHE A 98 10.82 -16.37 -1.88
CA PHE A 98 10.27 -15.27 -2.66
C PHE A 98 9.06 -14.66 -1.95
N GLY A 99 8.11 -15.50 -1.53
CA GLY A 99 6.92 -15.04 -0.79
C GLY A 99 7.29 -14.32 0.52
N ALA A 100 8.29 -14.82 1.26
CA ALA A 100 8.75 -14.16 2.49
C ALA A 100 9.43 -12.81 2.22
N ASN A 101 10.25 -12.70 1.18
CA ASN A 101 10.87 -11.43 0.81
C ASN A 101 9.83 -10.41 0.33
N TYR A 102 8.94 -10.83 -0.57
CA TYR A 102 7.85 -9.99 -1.08
C TYR A 102 6.92 -9.51 0.04
N GLY A 103 6.54 -10.40 0.96
CA GLY A 103 5.72 -10.04 2.12
C GLY A 103 6.37 -8.98 3.02
N LYS A 104 7.69 -9.08 3.25
CA LYS A 104 8.45 -8.08 4.01
C LYS A 104 8.53 -6.75 3.26
N MET A 105 8.79 -6.78 1.95
CA MET A 105 8.82 -5.59 1.10
C MET A 105 7.48 -4.83 1.16
N VAL A 106 6.36 -5.51 0.94
CA VAL A 106 5.02 -4.92 1.01
C VAL A 106 4.71 -4.42 2.42
N SER A 107 5.13 -5.14 3.47
CA SER A 107 4.95 -4.68 4.84
C SER A 107 5.67 -3.35 5.10
N GLU A 108 6.90 -3.18 4.63
CA GLU A 108 7.62 -1.90 4.76
C GLU A 108 6.99 -0.80 3.91
N GLU A 109 6.47 -1.11 2.72
CA GLU A 109 5.72 -0.15 1.88
C GLU A 109 4.48 0.39 2.61
N LEU A 110 3.72 -0.48 3.28
CA LEU A 110 2.55 -0.09 4.06
C LEU A 110 2.92 0.79 5.26
N GLU A 111 4.02 0.48 5.94
CA GLU A 111 4.51 1.32 7.04
C GLU A 111 4.99 2.69 6.53
N LEU A 112 5.66 2.76 5.37
CA LEU A 112 6.02 4.02 4.72
C LEU A 112 4.77 4.86 4.37
N ALA A 113 3.74 4.23 3.80
CA ALA A 113 2.48 4.90 3.50
C ALA A 113 1.80 5.44 4.76
N LYS A 114 1.90 4.72 5.89
CA LYS A 114 1.39 5.16 7.19
C LYS A 114 2.13 6.40 7.72
N HIS A 115 3.47 6.41 7.67
CA HIS A 115 4.26 7.58 8.05
C HIS A 115 3.90 8.81 7.18
N TRP A 116 3.72 8.60 5.87
CA TRP A 116 3.28 9.66 4.97
C TRP A 116 1.89 10.21 5.34
N ASN A 117 0.94 9.34 5.65
CA ASN A 117 -0.40 9.73 6.09
C ASN A 117 -0.36 10.49 7.43
N ASN A 118 0.52 10.10 8.36
CA ASN A 118 0.72 10.81 9.62
C ASN A 118 1.24 12.23 9.38
N ILE A 119 2.25 12.40 8.53
CA ILE A 119 2.79 13.72 8.16
C ILE A 119 1.69 14.58 7.53
N ALA A 120 0.93 14.05 6.58
CA ALA A 120 -0.19 14.75 5.96
C ALA A 120 -1.24 15.19 6.99
N SER A 121 -1.60 14.31 7.93
CA SER A 121 -2.54 14.61 9.02
C SER A 121 -2.02 15.74 9.93
N ILE A 122 -0.73 15.73 10.27
CA ILE A 122 -0.09 16.80 11.05
C ILE A 122 -0.15 18.14 10.31
N ILE A 123 0.11 18.15 9.00
CA ILE A 123 0.06 19.36 8.17
C ILE A 123 -1.37 19.92 8.12
N LEU A 124 -2.37 19.06 7.84
CA LEU A 124 -3.78 19.47 7.78
C LEU A 124 -4.24 20.06 9.12
N LYS A 125 -3.97 19.35 10.23
CA LYS A 125 -4.27 19.84 11.58
C LYS A 125 -3.61 21.18 11.88
N SER A 126 -2.34 21.35 11.47
CA SER A 126 -1.61 22.60 11.68
C SER A 126 -2.18 23.75 10.85
N ALA A 127 -2.83 23.46 9.72
CA ALA A 127 -3.52 24.44 8.87
C ALA A 127 -4.99 24.69 9.29
N ASN A 128 -5.44 24.13 10.43
CA ASN A 128 -6.86 24.09 10.82
C ASN A 128 -7.77 23.47 9.74
N LEU A 129 -7.24 22.53 8.95
CA LEU A 129 -7.99 21.74 7.99
C LEU A 129 -8.28 20.36 8.59
N PRO A 130 -9.48 19.81 8.36
CA PRO A 130 -9.82 18.49 8.86
C PRO A 130 -9.00 17.41 8.15
N ASN A 131 -8.50 16.44 8.92
CA ASN A 131 -7.88 15.24 8.35
C ASN A 131 -8.93 14.15 8.06
N ARG A 132 -8.50 13.06 7.41
CA ARG A 132 -9.40 11.98 6.99
C ARG A 132 -10.17 11.35 8.16
N GLU A 133 -9.53 11.13 9.30
CA GLU A 133 -10.18 10.50 10.47
C GLU A 133 -11.29 11.39 11.03
N GLU A 134 -11.03 12.70 11.13
CA GLU A 134 -12.01 13.69 11.57
C GLU A 134 -13.18 13.79 10.59
N LEU A 135 -12.91 13.76 9.28
CA LEU A 135 -13.98 13.72 8.27
C LEU A 135 -14.82 12.44 8.41
N ASP A 136 -14.18 11.28 8.56
CA ASP A 136 -14.87 10.00 8.70
C ASP A 136 -15.73 9.95 9.97
N GLU A 137 -15.27 10.55 11.07
CA GLU A 137 -16.05 10.70 12.31
C GLU A 137 -17.28 11.59 12.09
N VAL A 138 -17.11 12.76 11.47
CA VAL A 138 -18.22 13.67 11.12
C VAL A 138 -19.22 12.96 10.19
N TYR A 139 -18.76 12.20 9.21
CA TYR A 139 -19.64 11.43 8.32
C TYR A 139 -20.44 10.37 9.07
N LYS A 140 -19.82 9.66 10.02
CA LYS A 140 -20.52 8.67 10.87
C LYS A 140 -21.58 9.34 11.73
N GLU A 141 -21.23 10.41 12.44
CA GLU A 141 -22.19 11.15 13.27
C GLU A 141 -23.35 11.70 12.45
N LEU A 142 -23.07 12.24 11.26
CA LEU A 142 -24.09 12.75 10.36
C LEU A 142 -25.01 11.64 9.85
N HIS A 143 -24.46 10.46 9.57
CA HIS A 143 -25.25 9.28 9.21
C HIS A 143 -26.14 8.81 10.37
N GLU A 144 -25.62 8.76 11.60
CA GLU A 144 -26.38 8.41 12.79
C GLU A 144 -27.50 9.42 13.09
N LEU A 145 -27.20 10.72 12.94
CA LEU A 145 -28.19 11.78 13.07
C LEU A 145 -29.31 11.64 12.04
N ARG A 146 -28.99 11.41 10.76
CA ARG A 146 -30.00 11.15 9.72
C ARG A 146 -30.89 9.96 10.10
N ARG A 147 -30.30 8.89 10.61
CA ARG A 147 -31.05 7.70 11.04
C ARG A 147 -31.97 8.01 12.23
N ARG A 148 -31.52 8.80 13.20
CA ARG A 148 -32.32 9.22 14.36
C ARG A 148 -33.49 10.11 13.93
N VAL A 149 -33.25 11.08 13.04
CA VAL A 149 -34.29 11.96 12.49
C VAL A 149 -35.34 11.13 11.75
N ALA A 150 -34.93 10.23 10.86
CA ALA A 150 -35.86 9.37 10.11
C ALA A 150 -36.74 8.51 11.03
N ARG A 151 -36.20 7.97 12.13
CA ARG A 151 -36.99 7.23 13.13
C ARG A 151 -38.00 8.13 13.84
N LEU A 152 -37.59 9.32 14.25
CA LEU A 152 -38.48 10.28 14.91
C LEU A 152 -39.61 10.73 13.99
N GLU A 153 -39.33 10.99 12.71
CA GLU A 153 -40.34 11.33 11.70
C GLU A 153 -41.32 10.18 11.47
N ALA A 154 -40.84 8.93 11.45
CA ALA A 154 -41.69 7.75 11.33
C ALA A 154 -42.60 7.53 12.56
N SER A 155 -42.06 7.66 13.79
CA SER A 155 -42.85 7.54 15.02
C SER A 155 -43.91 8.64 15.13
N ARG A 156 -43.56 9.89 14.79
CA ARG A 156 -44.50 11.02 14.81
C ARG A 156 -45.62 10.89 13.79
N ARG A 157 -45.40 10.17 12.68
CA ARG A 157 -46.46 9.79 11.71
C ARG A 157 -47.41 8.71 12.25
N TYR A 158 -46.95 7.84 13.14
CA TYR A 158 -47.77 6.82 13.78
C TYR A 158 -48.63 7.37 14.93
N ASP A 159 -48.10 8.32 15.71
CA ASP A 159 -48.83 8.93 16.84
C ASP A 159 -49.87 9.99 16.39
N GLY A 160 -49.88 10.35 15.11
CA GLY A 160 -50.81 11.32 14.51
C GLY A 160 -51.99 10.70 13.75
N ALA A 161 -52.19 9.38 13.85
CA ALA A 161 -53.31 8.62 13.28
C ALA A 161 -54.17 8.02 14.39
#